data_AF-A0A426VZC9-F1
#
_entry.id   AF-A0A426VZC9-F1
#
_cell.length_a   1.000
_cell.length_b   1.000
_cell.length_c   1.000
_cell.angle_alpha   90.00
_cell.angle_beta   90.00
_cell.angle_gamma   90.00
#
_symmetry.space_group_name_H-M   'P 1'
#
loop_
_entity.id
_entity.type
_entity.pdbx_description
1 polymer ?
#
loop_
_entity_poly.entity_id
_entity_poly.type
_entity_poly.pdbx_seq_one_letter_code
_entity_poly.pdbx_strand_id
1 'polypeptide(L)'
;MVSNEEEAIRAYINKPESEAYYINAFKAYENNGIAQFRWYWSWWAFFGGVFFLLYRKLYVEAAVFFLIGIMSSRMPIASFIIWIASGGIFIYFVYKRYKKIKAQVDANISNPSEQLQALRELGGYNQWAVWVAVALNVLLIGFIIYAVSVYGALGIEEGMH
;
A
#
# COMPACT_ATOMS: atom_id res chain seq x y z
N MET A 1 -19.85 6.48 20.11
CA MET A 1 -18.42 6.70 19.88
C MET A 1 -17.65 5.57 20.53
N VAL A 2 -16.88 4.80 19.76
CA VAL A 2 -15.89 3.86 20.28
C VAL A 2 -14.90 4.65 21.14
N SER A 3 -14.86 4.36 22.44
CA SER A 3 -14.01 5.07 23.40
C SER A 3 -12.53 4.71 23.26
N ASN A 4 -12.23 3.55 22.65
CA ASN A 4 -10.88 3.04 22.45
C ASN A 4 -10.44 3.18 20.98
N GLU A 5 -9.61 4.18 20.70
CA GLU A 5 -9.05 4.43 19.37
C GLU A 5 -8.28 3.20 18.83
N GLU A 6 -7.56 2.48 19.67
CA GLU A 6 -6.82 1.29 19.22
C GLU A 6 -7.76 0.20 18.74
N GLU A 7 -8.90 0.00 19.40
CA GLU A 7 -9.89 -0.98 18.98
C GLU A 7 -10.51 -0.61 17.63
N ALA A 8 -10.79 0.68 17.42
CA ALA A 8 -11.23 1.20 16.12
C ALA A 8 -10.16 0.99 15.02
N ILE A 9 -8.87 1.18 15.34
CA ILE A 9 -7.77 0.90 14.42
C ILE A 9 -7.73 -0.60 14.10
N ARG A 10 -7.75 -1.49 15.11
CA ARG A 10 -7.74 -2.94 14.91
C ARG A 10 -8.89 -3.39 14.02
N ALA A 11 -10.10 -2.91 14.31
CA ALA A 11 -11.28 -3.15 13.49
C ALA A 11 -11.06 -2.69 12.05
N TYR A 12 -10.54 -1.47 11.83
CA TYR A 12 -10.29 -0.95 10.49
C TYR A 12 -9.16 -1.68 9.75
N ILE A 13 -8.10 -2.11 10.42
CA ILE A 13 -7.00 -2.85 9.81
C ILE A 13 -7.43 -4.27 9.47
N ASN A 14 -8.19 -4.90 10.36
CA ASN A 14 -8.75 -6.25 10.26
C ASN A 14 -7.71 -7.30 9.84
N LYS A 15 -6.51 -7.21 10.42
CA LYS A 15 -5.37 -8.09 10.12
C LYS A 15 -4.44 -8.20 11.33
N PRO A 16 -4.68 -9.16 12.24
CA PRO A 16 -4.07 -9.22 13.57
C PRO A 16 -2.54 -9.07 13.57
N GLU A 17 -1.86 -9.73 12.63
CA GLU A 17 -0.40 -9.75 12.51
C GLU A 17 0.21 -8.36 12.17
N SER A 18 -0.60 -7.42 11.69
CA SER A 18 -0.15 -6.08 11.31
C SER A 18 -0.72 -4.95 12.16
N GLU A 19 -1.66 -5.26 13.07
CA GLU A 19 -2.36 -4.24 13.87
C GLU A 19 -1.41 -3.35 14.66
N ALA A 20 -0.46 -3.95 15.38
CA ALA A 20 0.49 -3.21 16.21
C ALA A 20 1.31 -2.19 15.40
N TYR A 21 1.71 -2.56 14.19
CA TYR A 21 2.41 -1.68 13.27
C TYR A 21 1.56 -0.44 12.93
N TYR A 22 0.30 -0.64 12.53
CA TYR A 22 -0.58 0.46 12.15
C TYR A 22 -0.99 1.33 13.33
N ILE A 23 -1.19 0.75 14.51
CA ILE A 23 -1.45 1.51 15.74
C ILE A 23 -0.31 2.49 15.99
N ASN A 24 0.94 2.01 15.94
CA ASN A 24 2.11 2.86 16.16
C ASN A 24 2.28 3.91 15.05
N ALA A 25 2.08 3.53 13.78
CA ALA A 25 2.14 4.46 12.66
C ALA A 25 1.09 5.57 12.79
N PHE A 26 -0.15 5.23 13.11
CA PHE A 26 -1.24 6.20 13.21
C PHE A 26 -1.06 7.14 14.41
N LYS A 27 -0.59 6.61 15.55
CA LYS A 27 -0.18 7.43 16.69
C LYS A 27 0.91 8.43 16.32
N ALA A 28 1.87 8.05 15.47
CA ALA A 28 2.91 8.96 15.02
C ALA A 28 2.38 10.08 14.09
N TYR A 29 1.27 9.85 13.40
CA TYR A 29 0.64 10.85 12.52
C TYR A 29 -0.36 11.76 13.23
N GLU A 30 -0.88 11.33 14.37
CA GLU A 30 -1.78 12.12 15.18
C GLU A 30 -0.99 13.17 15.97
N ASN A 31 -1.23 14.45 15.70
CA ASN A 31 -0.69 15.55 16.50
C ASN A 31 -1.82 16.49 16.92
N ASN A 32 -2.21 16.46 18.19
CA ASN A 32 -3.28 17.28 18.75
C ASN A 32 -4.61 17.25 17.96
N GLY A 33 -5.01 16.06 17.47
CA GLY A 33 -6.23 15.92 16.65
C GLY A 33 -6.04 16.17 15.15
N ILE A 34 -4.86 16.64 14.73
CA ILE A 34 -4.55 17.00 13.35
C ILE A 34 -3.68 15.90 12.72
N ALA A 35 -4.07 15.50 11.50
CA ALA A 35 -3.34 14.53 10.70
C ALA A 35 -2.05 15.14 10.12
N GLN A 36 -0.90 14.87 10.74
CA GLN A 36 0.40 15.34 10.29
C GLN A 36 1.24 14.20 9.71
N PHE A 37 1.80 14.39 8.52
CA PHE A 37 2.72 13.39 7.97
C PHE A 37 3.99 13.30 8.83
N ARG A 38 4.35 12.07 9.19
CA ARG A 38 5.69 11.71 9.65
C ARG A 38 6.21 10.57 8.81
N TRP A 39 7.52 10.44 8.70
CA TRP A 39 8.09 9.29 8.02
C TRP A 39 7.94 8.04 8.90
N TYR A 40 7.15 7.06 8.44
CA TYR A 40 7.01 5.76 9.10
C TYR A 40 7.17 4.66 8.05
N TRP A 41 8.22 3.86 8.18
CA TRP A 41 8.64 2.93 7.14
C TRP A 41 7.77 1.67 7.08
N SER A 42 7.40 1.26 5.87
CA SER A 42 6.74 -0.02 5.59
C SER A 42 7.50 -0.81 4.54
N TRP A 43 8.02 -1.97 4.93
CA TRP A 43 8.53 -2.95 3.98
C TRP A 43 7.47 -3.41 2.98
N TRP A 44 6.22 -3.53 3.44
CA TRP A 44 5.14 -3.97 2.55
C TRP A 44 4.75 -2.90 1.52
N ALA A 45 4.74 -1.61 1.88
CA ALA A 45 4.49 -0.56 0.90
C ALA A 45 5.67 -0.34 -0.06
N PHE A 46 6.90 -0.57 0.40
CA PHE A 46 8.09 -0.50 -0.43
C PHE A 46 8.11 -1.60 -1.50
N PHE A 47 8.00 -2.86 -1.12
CA PHE A 47 8.01 -3.97 -2.09
C PHE A 47 6.68 -4.14 -2.82
N GLY A 48 5.56 -3.85 -2.15
CA GLY A 48 4.23 -3.99 -2.73
C GLY A 48 3.85 -2.88 -3.71
N GLY A 49 4.47 -1.70 -3.62
CA GLY A 49 4.20 -0.58 -4.52
C GLY A 49 2.70 -0.30 -4.68
N VAL A 50 2.24 -0.12 -5.92
CA VAL A 50 0.80 0.12 -6.21
C VAL A 50 -0.11 -1.01 -5.69
N PHE A 51 0.36 -2.26 -5.64
CA PHE A 51 -0.43 -3.37 -5.11
C PHE A 51 -0.69 -3.25 -3.61
N PHE A 52 0.19 -2.59 -2.86
CA PHE A 52 -0.08 -2.26 -1.46
C PHE A 52 -1.33 -1.37 -1.32
N LEU A 53 -1.47 -0.37 -2.21
CA LEU A 53 -2.62 0.53 -2.21
C LEU A 53 -3.90 -0.22 -2.57
N LEU A 54 -3.87 -1.05 -3.62
CA LEU A 54 -5.00 -1.92 -3.99
C LEU A 54 -5.40 -2.87 -2.86
N TYR A 55 -4.39 -3.48 -2.22
CA TYR A 55 -4.55 -4.36 -1.08
C TYR A 55 -5.28 -3.65 0.08
N ARG A 56 -4.98 -2.38 0.34
CA ARG A 56 -5.63 -1.55 1.38
C ARG A 56 -6.87 -0.79 0.92
N LYS A 57 -7.44 -1.14 -0.24
CA LYS A 57 -8.64 -0.51 -0.84
C LYS A 57 -8.46 1.00 -1.11
N LEU A 58 -7.23 1.45 -1.36
CA LEU A 58 -6.87 2.81 -1.78
C LEU A 58 -6.81 2.89 -3.31
N TYR A 59 -7.94 2.68 -3.98
CA TYR A 59 -7.97 2.52 -5.44
C TYR A 59 -7.63 3.80 -6.21
N VAL A 60 -8.03 4.96 -5.68
CA VAL A 60 -7.75 6.25 -6.32
C VAL A 60 -6.26 6.54 -6.25
N GLU A 61 -5.66 6.39 -5.07
CA GLU A 61 -4.23 6.54 -4.87
C GLU A 61 -3.45 5.51 -5.70
N ALA A 62 -3.94 4.27 -5.79
CA ALA A 62 -3.33 3.23 -6.63
C ALA A 62 -3.29 3.66 -8.11
N ALA A 63 -4.41 4.17 -8.66
CA ALA A 63 -4.47 4.65 -10.03
C ALA A 63 -3.53 5.84 -10.26
N VAL A 64 -3.50 6.80 -9.33
CA VAL A 64 -2.59 7.96 -9.42
C VAL A 64 -1.13 7.53 -9.42
N PHE A 65 -0.72 6.68 -8.46
CA PHE A 65 0.67 6.22 -8.38
C PHE A 65 1.07 5.27 -9.52
N PHE A 66 0.12 4.53 -10.09
CA PHE A 66 0.34 3.76 -11.30
C PHE A 66 0.68 4.66 -12.49
N LEU A 67 -0.10 5.73 -12.70
CA LEU A 67 0.16 6.71 -13.76
C LEU A 67 1.49 7.44 -13.53
N ILE A 68 1.78 7.84 -12.29
CA ILE A 68 3.08 8.44 -11.92
C ILE A 68 4.22 7.49 -12.27
N GLY A 69 4.10 6.19 -11.95
CA GLY A 69 5.10 5.19 -12.29
C GLY A 69 5.32 5.04 -13.81
N ILE A 70 4.26 5.06 -14.61
CA ILE A 70 4.36 5.05 -16.08
C ILE A 70 5.10 6.30 -16.57
N MET A 71 4.74 7.48 -16.07
CA MET A 71 5.36 8.74 -16.47
C MET A 71 6.83 8.82 -16.05
N SER A 72 7.17 8.34 -14.86
CA SER A 72 8.54 8.36 -14.33
C SER A 72 9.43 7.28 -14.93
N SER A 73 8.88 6.27 -15.61
CA SER A 73 9.63 5.12 -16.14
C SER A 73 10.79 5.50 -17.07
N ARG A 74 10.69 6.65 -17.75
CA ARG A 74 11.76 7.20 -18.60
C ARG A 74 12.86 7.93 -17.83
N MET A 75 12.71 8.07 -16.52
CA MET A 75 13.63 8.77 -15.63
C MET A 75 14.01 7.83 -14.46
N PRO A 76 15.10 7.05 -14.59
CA PRO A 76 15.45 6.01 -13.62
C PRO A 76 15.58 6.53 -12.18
N ILE A 77 16.22 7.69 -12.01
CA ILE A 77 16.40 8.33 -10.69
C ILE A 77 15.05 8.73 -10.08
N ALA A 78 14.16 9.33 -10.87
CA ALA A 78 12.83 9.73 -10.39
C ALA A 78 12.00 8.51 -9.98
N SER A 79 12.02 7.45 -10.80
CA SER A 79 11.35 6.18 -10.48
C SER A 79 11.87 5.57 -9.18
N PHE A 80 13.19 5.58 -8.96
CA PHE A 80 13.80 5.09 -7.73
C PHE A 80 13.39 5.90 -6.50
N ILE A 81 13.35 7.23 -6.61
CA ILE A 81 12.89 8.12 -5.54
C ILE A 81 11.41 7.83 -5.21
N ILE A 82 10.55 7.72 -6.23
CA ILE A 82 9.12 7.41 -6.05
C ILE A 82 8.94 6.05 -5.36
N TRP A 83 9.76 5.06 -5.73
CA TRP A 83 9.74 3.73 -5.13
C TRP A 83 10.15 3.74 -3.65
N ILE A 84 11.20 4.46 -3.27
CA ILE A 84 11.55 4.63 -1.85
C ILE A 84 10.46 5.41 -1.12
N ALA A 85 9.93 6.47 -1.75
CA ALA A 85 8.88 7.32 -1.19
C ALA A 85 7.61 6.52 -0.87
N SER A 86 7.24 5.52 -1.68
CA SER A 86 6.07 4.69 -1.44
C SER A 86 6.13 3.94 -0.10
N GLY A 87 7.34 3.54 0.32
CA GLY A 87 7.58 2.85 1.59
C GLY A 87 7.17 3.66 2.83
N GLY A 88 7.21 4.99 2.77
CA GLY A 88 6.75 5.87 3.85
C GLY A 88 5.39 6.52 3.61
N ILE A 89 5.15 7.01 2.40
CA ILE A 89 3.97 7.84 2.07
C ILE A 89 2.67 7.02 2.08
N PHE A 90 2.70 5.77 1.63
CA PHE A 90 1.45 5.01 1.46
C PHE A 90 0.76 4.70 2.78
N ILE A 91 1.50 4.52 3.87
CA ILE A 91 0.93 4.31 5.20
C ILE A 91 0.16 5.54 5.67
N TYR A 92 0.63 6.73 5.33
CA TYR A 92 -0.09 7.97 5.62
C TYR A 92 -1.41 8.06 4.84
N PHE A 93 -1.47 7.56 3.60
CA PHE A 93 -2.77 7.47 2.89
C PHE A 93 -3.73 6.49 3.55
N VAL A 94 -3.25 5.35 4.06
CA VAL A 94 -4.08 4.41 4.84
C VAL A 94 -4.66 5.12 6.08
N TYR A 95 -3.85 5.93 6.77
CA TYR A 95 -4.28 6.73 7.92
C TYR A 95 -5.30 7.82 7.54
N LYS A 96 -5.07 8.58 6.45
CA LYS A 96 -6.04 9.57 5.99
C LYS A 96 -7.40 8.95 5.65
N ARG A 97 -7.38 7.79 4.98
CA ARG A 97 -8.59 7.02 4.68
C ARG A 97 -9.27 6.52 5.96
N TYR A 98 -8.50 6.04 6.94
CA TYR A 98 -9.02 5.68 8.27
C TYR A 98 -9.76 6.84 8.94
N LYS A 99 -9.13 8.01 9.08
CA LYS A 99 -9.76 9.18 9.73
C LYS A 99 -11.05 9.59 9.01
N LYS A 100 -11.06 9.56 7.67
CA LYS A 100 -12.25 9.84 6.87
C LYS A 100 -13.39 8.84 7.14
N ILE A 101 -13.09 7.54 7.09
CA ILE A 101 -14.09 6.49 7.32
C ILE A 101 -14.59 6.53 8.76
N LYS A 102 -13.70 6.70 9.73
CA LYS A 102 -14.06 6.81 11.15
C LYS A 102 -15.00 7.99 11.39
N ALA A 103 -14.69 9.17 10.85
CA ALA A 103 -15.56 10.34 10.97
C ALA A 103 -16.95 10.09 10.36
N GLN A 104 -17.02 9.39 9.23
CA GLN A 104 -18.29 9.00 8.62
C GLN A 104 -19.07 8.00 9.47
N VAL A 105 -18.40 6.98 10.01
CA VAL A 105 -19.02 5.97 10.88
C VAL A 105 -19.52 6.61 12.18
N ASP A 106 -18.70 7.45 12.82
CA ASP A 106 -19.07 8.14 14.06
C ASP A 106 -20.24 9.12 13.88
N ALA A 107 -20.38 9.71 12.70
CA ALA A 107 -21.48 10.63 12.39
C ALA A 107 -22.81 9.92 12.11
N ASN A 108 -22.79 8.67 11.63
CA ASN A 108 -23.98 7.96 11.16
C ASN A 108 -24.42 6.80 12.07
N ILE A 109 -23.53 6.29 12.93
CA ILE A 109 -23.79 5.11 13.77
C ILE A 109 -23.50 5.45 15.21
N SER A 110 -24.51 5.35 16.07
CA SER A 110 -24.40 5.65 17.51
C SER A 110 -23.89 4.45 18.32
N ASN A 111 -24.24 3.23 17.90
CA ASN A 111 -23.94 2.00 18.63
C ASN A 111 -22.46 1.58 18.45
N PRO A 112 -21.67 1.49 19.54
CA PRO A 112 -20.25 1.13 19.45
C PRO A 112 -19.95 -0.21 18.76
N SER A 113 -20.77 -1.24 18.95
CA SER A 113 -20.52 -2.54 18.31
C SER A 113 -20.70 -2.48 16.78
N GLU A 114 -21.74 -1.78 16.35
CA GLU A 114 -22.02 -1.52 14.92
C GLU A 114 -20.96 -0.60 14.31
N GLN A 115 -20.43 0.37 15.06
CA GLN A 115 -19.31 1.19 14.61
C GLN A 115 -18.07 0.33 14.30
N LEU A 116 -17.72 -0.61 15.19
CA LEU A 116 -16.59 -1.52 14.98
C LEU A 116 -16.82 -2.46 13.80
N GLN A 117 -18.04 -2.95 13.61
CA GLN A 117 -18.39 -3.77 12.45
C GLN A 117 -18.25 -2.98 11.14
N ALA A 118 -18.80 -1.76 11.07
CA ALA A 118 -18.69 -0.90 9.90
C ALA A 118 -17.24 -0.58 9.56
N LEU A 119 -16.38 -0.36 10.57
CA LEU A 119 -14.95 -0.17 10.37
C LEU A 119 -14.27 -1.40 9.77
N ARG A 120 -14.64 -2.62 10.19
CA ARG A 120 -14.11 -3.87 9.60
C ARG A 120 -14.50 -4.05 8.14
N GLU A 121 -15.74 -3.70 7.80
CA GLU A 121 -16.29 -3.86 6.46
C GLU A 121 -15.71 -2.83 5.46
N LEU A 122 -15.73 -1.55 5.84
CA LEU A 122 -15.21 -0.44 5.03
C LEU A 122 -13.68 -0.43 4.97
N GLY A 123 -13.05 -0.86 6.05
CA GLY A 123 -11.62 -1.10 6.17
C GLY A 123 -11.19 -2.44 5.60
N GLY A 124 -10.29 -3.09 6.30
CA GLY A 124 -9.70 -4.37 5.93
C GLY A 124 -8.80 -4.32 4.72
N TYR A 125 -8.73 -5.45 4.03
CA TYR A 125 -7.84 -5.65 2.90
C TYR A 125 -8.42 -6.61 1.87
N ASN A 126 -7.85 -6.60 0.67
CA ASN A 126 -8.26 -7.45 -0.45
C ASN A 126 -7.15 -8.42 -0.82
N GLN A 127 -7.33 -9.72 -0.58
CA GLN A 127 -6.31 -10.73 -0.92
C GLN A 127 -6.05 -10.88 -2.41
N TRP A 128 -7.04 -10.60 -3.27
CA TRP A 128 -6.85 -10.70 -4.73
C TRP A 128 -5.67 -9.84 -5.22
N ALA A 129 -5.42 -8.68 -4.59
CA ALA A 129 -4.32 -7.79 -4.96
C ALA A 129 -2.95 -8.45 -4.74
N VAL A 130 -2.82 -9.32 -3.73
CA VAL A 130 -1.58 -10.08 -3.48
C VAL A 130 -1.37 -11.10 -4.59
N TRP A 131 -2.41 -11.84 -4.98
CA TRP A 131 -2.31 -12.82 -6.07
C TRP A 131 -1.95 -12.17 -7.40
N VAL A 132 -2.54 -11.02 -7.72
CA VAL A 132 -2.19 -10.25 -8.92
C VAL A 132 -0.74 -9.76 -8.86
N ALA A 133 -0.29 -9.25 -7.69
CA ALA A 133 1.09 -8.82 -7.52
C ALA A 133 2.08 -9.97 -7.73
N VAL A 134 1.81 -11.15 -7.13
CA VAL A 134 2.65 -12.34 -7.29
C VAL A 134 2.69 -12.78 -8.74
N ALA A 135 1.55 -12.89 -9.42
CA ALA A 135 1.49 -13.30 -10.82
C ALA A 135 2.29 -12.37 -11.74
N LEU A 136 2.14 -11.06 -11.59
CA LEU A 136 2.88 -10.08 -12.40
C LEU A 136 4.39 -10.10 -12.13
N ASN A 137 4.81 -10.27 -10.88
CA ASN A 137 6.24 -10.41 -10.56
C ASN A 137 6.83 -11.70 -11.15
N VAL A 138 6.12 -12.83 -11.08
CA VAL A 138 6.57 -14.09 -11.69
C VAL A 138 6.69 -13.95 -13.21
N LEU A 139 5.71 -13.31 -13.87
CA LEU A 139 5.76 -13.03 -15.31
C LEU A 139 6.93 -12.11 -15.67
N LEU A 140 7.17 -11.06 -14.89
CA LEU A 140 8.28 -10.13 -15.12
C LEU A 140 9.64 -10.84 -14.97
N ILE A 141 9.82 -11.65 -13.93
CA ILE A 141 11.04 -12.42 -13.73
C ILE A 141 11.25 -13.41 -14.88
N GLY A 142 10.20 -14.14 -15.27
CA GLY A 142 10.24 -15.04 -16.42
C GLY A 142 10.62 -14.32 -17.72
N PHE A 143 10.05 -13.14 -17.95
CA PHE A 143 10.38 -12.30 -19.10
C PHE A 143 11.84 -11.82 -19.07
N ILE A 144 12.36 -11.41 -17.91
CA ILE A 144 13.76 -10.99 -17.77
C ILE A 144 14.70 -12.17 -18.06
N ILE A 145 14.43 -13.36 -17.50
CA ILE A 145 15.22 -14.57 -17.76
C ILE A 145 15.22 -14.89 -19.26
N TYR A 146 14.05 -14.86 -19.91
CA TYR A 146 13.91 -15.09 -21.34
C TYR A 146 14.67 -14.04 -22.17
N ALA A 147 14.55 -12.76 -21.84
CA ALA A 147 15.26 -11.70 -22.54
C ALA A 147 16.77 -11.91 -22.43
N VAL A 148 17.29 -12.16 -21.23
CA VAL A 148 18.72 -12.40 -20.99
C VAL A 148 19.22 -13.63 -21.75
N SER A 149 18.45 -14.73 -21.80
CA SER A 149 18.87 -15.93 -22.54
C SER A 149 18.93 -15.70 -24.05
N VAL A 150 17.97 -14.94 -24.62
CA VAL A 150 17.98 -14.58 -26.04
C VAL A 150 19.14 -13.66 -26.38
N TYR A 151 19.37 -12.59 -25.62
CA TYR A 151 20.50 -11.69 -25.86
C TYR A 151 21.85 -12.37 -25.62
N GLY A 152 21.94 -13.28 -24.63
CA GLY A 152 23.13 -14.08 -24.40
C GLY A 152 23.44 -15.03 -25.56
N ALA A 153 22.41 -15.66 -26.15
CA ALA A 153 22.57 -16.50 -27.33
C ALA A 153 23.04 -15.70 -28.57
N LEU A 154 22.46 -14.53 -28.81
CA LEU A 154 22.84 -13.66 -29.93
C LEU A 154 24.27 -13.10 -29.80
N GLY A 155 24.70 -12.74 -28.58
CA GLY A 155 26.07 -12.27 -28.34
C GLY A 155 27.15 -13.35 -28.49
N ILE A 156 26.80 -14.63 -28.34
CA ILE A 156 27.71 -15.75 -28.63
C ILE A 156 27.88 -15.94 -30.15
N GLU A 157 26.84 -15.67 -30.94
CA GLU A 157 26.87 -15.82 -32.40
C GLU A 157 27.77 -14.77 -33.08
N GLU A 158 27.75 -13.51 -32.62
CA GLU A 158 28.61 -12.44 -33.16
C GLU A 158 30.10 -12.60 -32.81
N GLY A 159 30.44 -13.32 -31.73
CA GLY A 159 31.83 -13.55 -31.31
C GLY A 159 32.54 -14.73 -31.98
N MET A 160 31.84 -15.49 -32.83
CA MET A 160 32.39 -16.65 -33.56
C MET A 160 32.72 -16.35 -35.04
N HIS A 161 32.57 -15.09 -35.47
CA HIS A 161 32.97 -14.59 -36.79
C HIS A 161 34.21 -13.70 -36.70
#